data_AF-A0A7J8H808-F1
#
_entry.id   AF-A0A7J8H808-F1
#
_cell.length_a   1.000
_cell.length_b   1.000
_cell.length_c   1.000
_cell.angle_alpha   90.00
_cell.angle_beta   90.00
_cell.angle_gamma   90.00
#
_symmetry.space_group_name_H-M   'P 1'
#
loop_
_entity.id
_entity.type
_entity.pdbx_description
1 polymer ?
#
loop_
_entity_poly.entity_id
_entity_poly.type
_entity_poly.pdbx_seq_one_letter_code
_entity_poly.pdbx_strand_id
1 'polypeptide(L)'
;MGVPEHTYRSRTNFTSKYNIKVLYLSSFTTKDEGVYTCELRLSSQHPPSYNKTVSVFRDKLVKCEGISLLTQNTSWLLLPLLSLPLLQAMDFISL
;
A
#
# COMPACT_ATOMS: atom_id res chain seq x y z
N MET A 1 -3.83 3.24 27.71
CA MET A 1 -4.24 4.48 27.00
C MET A 1 -4.40 4.13 25.54
N GLY A 2 -5.62 4.12 25.01
CA GLY A 2 -5.88 3.89 23.58
C GLY A 2 -5.62 5.16 22.77
N VAL A 3 -5.28 5.02 21.49
CA VAL A 3 -5.10 6.19 20.63
C VAL A 3 -6.48 6.77 20.28
N PRO A 4 -6.65 8.11 20.27
CA PRO A 4 -7.97 8.71 20.04
C PRO A 4 -8.56 8.34 18.67
N GLU A 5 -9.85 7.95 18.65
CA GLU A 5 -10.54 7.53 17.42
C GLU A 5 -10.47 8.60 16.31
N HIS A 6 -10.64 9.87 16.69
CA HIS A 6 -10.65 10.99 15.75
C HIS A 6 -9.32 11.15 14.98
N THR A 7 -8.20 10.67 15.53
CA THR A 7 -6.88 10.71 14.87
C THR A 7 -6.83 9.76 13.66
N TYR A 8 -7.60 8.67 13.69
CA TYR A 8 -7.55 7.61 12.69
C TYR A 8 -8.78 7.55 11.78
N ARG A 9 -9.93 8.06 12.23
CA ARG A 9 -11.23 7.95 11.54
C ARG A 9 -11.20 8.30 10.05
N SER A 10 -10.47 9.34 9.66
CA SER A 10 -10.40 9.80 8.27
C SER A 10 -9.44 9.01 7.37
N ARG A 11 -8.57 8.18 7.96
CA ARG A 11 -7.49 7.45 7.27
C ARG A 11 -7.57 5.94 7.43
N THR A 12 -8.49 5.43 8.23
CA THR A 12 -8.70 3.99 8.41
C THR A 12 -9.93 3.49 7.67
N ASN A 13 -9.82 2.32 7.06
CA ASN A 13 -10.96 1.58 6.52
C ASN A 13 -10.87 0.11 6.98
N PHE A 14 -11.99 -0.42 7.47
CA PHE A 14 -12.09 -1.80 7.91
C PHE A 14 -12.91 -2.59 6.90
N THR A 15 -12.31 -3.59 6.27
CA THR A 15 -13.01 -4.47 5.33
C THR A 15 -12.98 -5.91 5.83
N SER A 16 -13.93 -6.69 5.35
CA SER A 16 -14.01 -8.13 5.62
C SER A 16 -13.85 -8.87 4.31
N LYS A 17 -12.94 -9.82 4.27
CA LYS A 17 -12.72 -10.68 3.11
C LYS A 17 -12.64 -12.13 3.58
N TYR A 18 -13.66 -12.91 3.24
CA TYR A 18 -13.83 -14.29 3.72
C TYR A 18 -13.73 -14.38 5.25
N ASN A 19 -12.75 -15.13 5.75
CA ASN A 19 -12.42 -15.34 7.16
C ASN A 19 -11.40 -14.33 7.72
N ILE A 20 -11.14 -13.22 7.02
CA ILE A 20 -10.13 -12.23 7.40
C ILE A 20 -10.78 -10.85 7.55
N LYS A 21 -10.40 -10.14 8.61
CA LYS A 21 -10.63 -8.70 8.78
C LYS A 21 -9.36 -7.95 8.41
N VAL A 22 -9.51 -6.91 7.58
CA VAL A 22 -8.38 -6.12 7.09
C VAL A 22 -8.56 -4.66 7.52
N LEU A 23 -7.54 -4.13 8.20
CA LEU A 23 -7.41 -2.71 8.51
C LEU A 23 -6.51 -2.06 7.45
N TYR A 24 -7.08 -1.16 6.66
CA TYR A 24 -6.32 -0.25 5.81
C TYR A 24 -6.06 1.04 6.57
N LEU A 25 -4.82 1.51 6.57
CA LEU A 25 -4.41 2.80 7.13
C LEU A 25 -3.65 3.58 6.06
N SER A 26 -4.21 4.71 5.62
CA SER A 26 -3.57 5.58 4.64
C SER A 26 -2.55 6.51 5.29
N SER A 27 -1.56 6.94 4.50
CA SER A 27 -0.53 7.90 4.91
C SER A 27 0.19 7.51 6.21
N PHE A 28 0.63 6.25 6.30
CA PHE A 28 1.34 5.71 7.47
C PHE A 28 2.60 6.53 7.80
N THR A 29 2.75 6.92 9.06
CA THR A 29 3.87 7.70 9.61
C THR A 29 4.52 7.01 10.81
N THR A 30 5.62 7.56 11.32
CA THR A 30 6.28 7.05 12.54
C THR A 30 5.39 7.13 13.78
N LYS A 31 4.38 8.02 13.79
CA LYS A 31 3.39 8.13 14.87
C LYS A 31 2.42 6.95 14.91
N ASP A 32 2.33 6.22 13.81
CA ASP A 32 1.43 5.08 13.64
C ASP A 32 2.14 3.75 13.95
N GLU A 33 3.45 3.77 14.21
CA GLU A 33 4.18 2.59 14.63
C GLU A 33 3.71 2.11 16.01
N GLY A 34 3.66 0.78 16.18
CA GLY A 34 3.26 0.20 17.46
C GLY A 34 2.67 -1.20 17.33
N VAL A 35 2.05 -1.64 18.43
CA VAL A 35 1.38 -2.94 18.52
C VAL A 35 -0.09 -2.77 18.17
N TYR A 36 -0.49 -3.38 17.06
CA TYR A 36 -1.88 -3.47 16.62
C TYR A 36 -2.48 -4.75 17.19
N THR A 37 -3.67 -4.63 17.78
CA THR A 37 -4.40 -5.78 18.34
C THR A 37 -5.70 -5.98 17.58
N CYS A 38 -5.91 -7.18 17.05
CA CYS A 38 -7.19 -7.64 16.53
C CYS A 38 -7.89 -8.44 17.62
N GLU A 39 -9.09 -7.99 18.02
CA GLU A 39 -9.94 -8.68 18.99
C GLU A 39 -11.16 -9.27 18.27
N LEU A 40 -11.38 -10.57 18.44
CA LEU A 40 -12.56 -11.29 18.00
C LEU A 40 -13.40 -11.65 19.22
N ARG A 41 -14.60 -11.07 19.32
CA ARG A 41 -15.59 -11.41 20.36
C ARG A 41 -16.63 -12.36 19.80
N LEU A 42 -16.80 -13.51 20.44
CA LEU A 42 -17.79 -14.53 20.07
C LEU A 42 -18.81 -14.64 21.20
N SER A 43 -20.07 -14.31 20.91
CA SER A 43 -21.13 -14.24 21.92
C SER A 43 -21.45 -15.58 22.59
N SER A 44 -21.05 -16.72 22.01
CA SER A 44 -21.48 -18.07 22.44
C SER A 44 -20.34 -19.07 22.70
N GLN A 45 -19.07 -18.64 22.76
CA GLN A 45 -17.92 -19.52 23.05
C GLN A 45 -17.16 -19.13 24.32
N HIS A 46 -16.50 -20.11 24.94
CA HIS A 46 -15.54 -19.92 26.02
C HIS A 46 -14.13 -20.32 25.55
N PRO A 47 -13.13 -19.42 25.56
CA PRO A 47 -13.19 -18.03 26.01
C PRO A 47 -13.99 -17.12 25.06
N PRO A 48 -14.60 -16.04 25.57
CA PRO A 48 -15.49 -15.15 24.81
C PRO A 48 -14.76 -14.22 23.84
N SER A 49 -13.44 -14.11 23.97
CA SER A 49 -12.61 -13.20 23.18
C SER A 49 -11.28 -13.85 22.82
N TYR A 50 -10.89 -13.71 21.57
CA TYR A 50 -9.59 -14.12 21.05
C TYR A 50 -8.86 -12.89 20.52
N ASN A 51 -7.61 -12.71 20.95
CA ASN A 51 -6.80 -11.55 20.58
C ASN A 51 -5.55 -11.99 19.83
N LYS A 52 -5.20 -11.26 18.77
CA LYS A 52 -3.94 -11.42 18.05
C LYS A 52 -3.26 -10.06 17.92
N THR A 53 -1.98 -10.01 18.26
CA THR A 53 -1.16 -8.80 18.15
C THR A 53 -0.21 -8.89 16.96
N VAL A 54 0.05 -7.73 16.35
CA VAL A 54 1.03 -7.54 15.28
C VAL A 54 1.81 -6.27 15.57
N SER A 55 3.14 -6.37 15.63
CA SER A 55 4.01 -5.19 15.75
C SER A 55 4.31 -4.63 14.37
N VAL A 56 3.97 -3.37 14.15
CA VAL A 56 4.13 -2.69 12.86
C VAL A 56 5.14 -1.57 13.01
N PHE A 57 6.18 -1.61 12.19
CA PHE A 57 7.25 -0.63 12.14
C PHE A 57 7.42 -0.15 10.70
N ARG A 58 7.62 1.15 10.49
CA ARG A 58 7.63 1.76 9.16
C ARG A 58 8.74 1.21 8.26
N ASP A 59 9.90 0.94 8.82
CA ASP A 59 11.07 0.40 8.14
C ASP A 59 10.86 -1.05 7.66
N LYS A 60 9.95 -1.80 8.30
CA LYS A 60 9.58 -3.16 7.92
C LYS A 60 8.43 -3.23 6.93
N LEU A 61 7.81 -2.10 6.59
CA LEU A 61 6.74 -2.05 5.60
C LEU A 61 7.32 -2.10 4.19
N VAL A 62 6.91 -3.12 3.42
CA VAL A 62 7.23 -3.17 2.00
C VAL A 62 6.44 -2.07 1.30
N LYS A 63 7.15 -1.18 0.62
CA LYS A 63 6.50 -0.23 -0.28
C LYS A 63 6.07 -0.97 -1.53
N CYS A 64 4.76 -1.01 -1.78
CA CYS A 64 4.23 -1.38 -3.09
C CYS A 64 4.38 -0.20 -4.05
N GLU A 65 5.61 0.28 -4.27
CA GLU A 65 5.88 1.19 -5.37
C GLU A 65 5.85 0.34 -6.65
N GLY A 66 4.91 0.62 -7.54
CA GLY A 66 4.93 0.04 -8.88
C GLY A 66 6.27 0.39 -9.51
N ILE A 67 6.94 -0.58 -10.12
CA ILE A 67 8.17 -0.36 -10.87
C ILE A 67 7.82 0.64 -11.98
N SER A 68 8.00 1.93 -11.72
CA SER A 68 7.80 2.95 -12.73
C SER A 68 9.10 2.98 -13.54
N LEU A 69 9.01 2.50 -14.78
CA LEU A 69 10.07 2.62 -15.77
C LEU A 69 10.50 4.08 -15.98
N LEU A 70 9.66 5.05 -15.62
CA LEU A 70 9.92 6.49 -15.76
C LEU A 70 10.69 7.09 -14.57
N THR A 71 10.69 6.43 -13.40
CA THR A 71 11.43 6.90 -12.21
C THR A 71 12.70 6.10 -11.95
N GLN A 72 12.87 4.95 -12.60
CA GLN A 72 14.22 4.46 -12.83
C GLN A 72 14.92 5.49 -13.71
N ASN A 73 16.14 5.84 -13.31
CA ASN A 73 17.12 6.62 -14.04
C ASN A 73 17.35 5.93 -15.40
N THR A 74 16.37 6.04 -16.29
CA THR A 74 16.39 5.50 -17.63
C THR A 74 17.44 6.33 -18.31
N SER A 75 18.61 5.70 -18.46
CA SER A 75 19.76 6.23 -19.17
C SER A 75 19.26 7.12 -20.30
N TRP A 76 19.66 8.39 -20.31
CA TRP A 76 19.26 9.36 -21.33
C TRP A 76 19.46 8.85 -22.76
N LEU A 77 20.23 7.77 -22.95
CA LEU A 77 20.44 7.03 -24.19
C LEU A 77 19.23 6.22 -24.68
N LEU A 78 18.26 5.88 -23.82
CA LEU A 78 17.05 5.14 -24.23
C LEU A 78 16.00 6.07 -24.86
N LEU A 79 15.94 7.33 -24.45
CA LEU A 79 15.06 8.35 -25.04
C LEU A 79 15.29 8.54 -26.57
N PRO A 80 16.53 8.67 -27.09
CA PRO A 80 16.75 8.76 -28.52
C PRO A 80 16.45 7.45 -29.26
N LEU A 81 16.65 6.28 -28.63
CA LEU A 81 16.28 4.99 -29.22
C LEU A 81 14.77 4.83 -29.42
N LEU A 82 13.95 5.46 -28.57
CA LEU A 82 12.49 5.53 -28.76
C LEU A 82 12.07 6.56 -29.82
N SER A 83 12.88 7.60 -30.07
CA SER A 83 12.56 8.63 -31.08
C SER A 83 12.64 8.12 -32.53
N LEU A 84 13.58 7.21 -32.85
CA LEU A 84 13.71 6.63 -34.18
C LEU A 84 12.45 5.90 -34.68
N PRO A 85 11.88 4.92 -33.94
CA PRO A 85 10.67 4.22 -34.39
C PRO A 85 9.43 5.11 -34.37
N LEU A 86 9.36 6.11 -33.49
CA LEU A 86 8.26 7.08 -33.46
C LEU A 86 8.31 8.03 -34.67
N LEU A 87 9.50 8.46 -35.07
CA LEU A 87 9.69 9.31 -36.25
C LEU A 87 9.45 8.53 -37.56
N GLN A 88 9.83 7.24 -37.60
CA GLN A 88 9.52 6.33 -38.72
C GLN A 88 8.02 5.99 -38.82
N ALA A 89 7.29 5.94 -37.71
CA ALA A 89 5.83 5.81 -37.74
C ALA A 89 5.12 7.07 -38.27
N MET A 90 5.86 8.18 -38.45
CA MET A 90 5.38 9.45 -38.98
C MET A 90 5.80 9.71 -40.44
N ASP A 91 6.42 8.76 -41.15
CA ASP A 91 6.62 8.84 -42.61
C ASP A 91 5.22 8.80 -43.28
N PHE A 92 4.66 9.77 -44.02
CA PHE A 92 5.17 10.95 -44.72
C PHE A 92 6.50 10.80 -45.46
N ILE A 93 6.78 9.61 -46.03
CA ILE A 93 7.50 9.53 -47.30
C ILE A 93 6.70 8.63 -48.24
N SER A 94 5.88 9.29 -49.04
CA SER A 94 5.38 8.75 -50.30
C SER A 94 6.55 8.72 -51.28
N LEU A 95 6.86 7.55 -51.84
CA LEU A 95 7.43 7.44 -53.18
C LEU A 95 6.68 6.36 -53.95
#